data_AF-A0A3M0XX48-F1
#
_entry.id   AF-A0A3M0XX48-F1
#
_cell.length_a   1.000
_cell.length_b   1.000
_cell.length_c   1.000
_cell.angle_alpha   90.00
_cell.angle_beta   90.00
_cell.angle_gamma   90.00
#
_symmetry.space_group_name_H-M   'P 1'
#
loop_
_entity.id
_entity.type
_entity.pdbx_description
1 polymer ?
#
loop_
_entity_poly.entity_id
_entity_poly.type
_entity_poly.pdbx_seq_one_letter_code
_entity_poly.pdbx_strand_id
1 'polypeptide(L)' 'MDKLKQVNFRCEASVWDAFVKICASRDTTASREVRRFVREAVRHHKQMDIEEVARREARK' A
#
# COMPACT_ATOMS: atom_id res chain seq x y z
N MET A 1 -8.94 15.05 7.54
CA MET A 1 -9.05 13.66 7.03
C MET A 1 -8.12 13.58 5.84
N ASP A 2 -7.10 12.72 5.86
CA ASP A 2 -6.17 12.60 4.74
C ASP A 2 -6.90 12.18 3.45
N LYS A 3 -6.51 12.78 2.32
CA LYS A 3 -7.11 12.45 1.02
C LYS A 3 -6.64 11.07 0.58
N LEU A 4 -7.57 10.23 0.13
CA LEU A 4 -7.23 8.95 -0.50
C LEU A 4 -6.56 9.21 -1.85
N LYS A 5 -5.42 8.54 -2.10
CA LYS A 5 -4.72 8.55 -3.38
C LYS A 5 -4.94 7.22 -4.10
N GLN A 6 -5.30 7.29 -5.38
CA GLN A 6 -5.33 6.10 -6.23
C GLN A 6 -3.90 5.68 -6.56
N VAL A 7 -3.57 4.42 -6.28
CA VAL A 7 -2.25 3.83 -6.57
C VAL A 7 -2.43 2.76 -7.63
N ASN A 8 -1.80 2.96 -8.79
CA ASN A 8 -1.75 1.97 -9.86
C ASN A 8 -0.37 1.34 -9.86
N PHE A 9 -0.29 0.01 -9.85
CA PHE A 9 0.96 -0.73 -10.02
C PHE A 9 0.72 -1.91 -10.95
N ARG A 10 1.80 -2.42 -11.55
CA ARG A 10 1.76 -3.60 -12.41
C ARG A 10 2.28 -4.80 -11.62
N CYS A 11 1.62 -5.93 -11.77
CA CYS A 11 2.07 -7.23 -11.28
C CYS A 11 1.57 -8.32 -12.22
N GLU A 12 2.11 -9.53 -12.07
CA GLU A 12 1.63 -10.69 -12.82
C GLU A 12 0.18 -11.00 -12.46
N ALA A 13 -0.65 -11.23 -13.47
CA ALA A 13 -2.09 -11.50 -13.28
C ALA A 13 -2.33 -12.74 -12.41
N SER A 14 -1.57 -13.81 -12.65
CA SER A 14 -1.64 -15.05 -11.88
C SER A 14 -1.36 -14.83 -10.38
N VAL A 15 -0.37 -13.99 -10.07
CA VAL A 15 0.01 -13.65 -8.69
C VAL A 15 -1.08 -12.80 -8.03
N TRP A 16 -1.63 -11.81 -8.75
CA TRP A 16 -2.71 -10.98 -8.24
C TRP A 16 -3.98 -11.79 -7.95
N ASP A 17 -4.37 -12.67 -8.88
CA ASP A 17 -5.56 -13.50 -8.72
C ASP A 17 -5.42 -14.48 -7.55
N ALA A 18 -4.22 -15.06 -7.37
CA ALA A 18 -3.92 -15.89 -6.21
C ALA A 18 -3.99 -15.08 -4.91
N PHE A 19 -3.44 -13.86 -4.89
CA PHE A 19 -3.49 -12.97 -3.74
C PHE A 19 -4.92 -12.60 -3.34
N VAL A 20 -5.78 -12.28 -4.32
CA VAL A 20 -7.20 -11.98 -4.08
C VAL A 20 -7.92 -13.18 -3.44
N LYS A 21 -7.68 -14.40 -3.92
CA LYS A 21 -8.26 -15.63 -3.34
C LYS A 21 -7.83 -15.86 -1.90
N ILE A 22 -6.54 -15.63 -1.60
CA ILE A 22 -6.00 -15.73 -0.23
C ILE A 22 -6.63 -14.68 0.70
N CYS A 23 -6.83 -13.45 0.20
CA CYS A 23 -7.50 -12.41 0.98
C CYS A 23 -8.95 -12.82 1.29
N ALA A 24 -9.68 -13.31 0.30
CA ALA A 24 -11.05 -13.77 0.48
C ALA A 24 -11.16 -14.93 1.48
N SER A 25 -10.23 -15.90 1.44
CA SER A 25 -10.21 -17.02 2.41
C SER A 25 -9.89 -16.58 3.85
N ARG A 26 -9.44 -15.34 4.04
CA ARG A 26 -9.10 -14.74 5.35
C ARG A 26 -10.08 -13.62 5.75
N ASP A 27 -11.23 -13.52 5.09
CA ASP A 27 -12.25 -12.48 5.32
C ASP A 27 -11.68 -11.05 5.26
N THR A 28 -10.80 -10.81 4.28
CA THR A 28 -10.20 -9.50 4.01
C THR A 28 -10.20 -9.19 2.51
N THR A 29 -9.84 -7.96 2.15
CA THR A 29 -9.76 -7.51 0.75
C THR A 29 -8.31 -7.26 0.36
N ALA A 30 -7.97 -7.49 -0.90
CA ALA A 30 -6.64 -7.16 -1.44
C ALA A 30 -6.25 -5.71 -1.13
N SER A 31 -7.18 -4.77 -1.29
CA SER A 31 -6.97 -3.36 -0.95
C SER A 31 -6.69 -3.10 0.54
N ARG A 32 -7.27 -3.90 1.46
CA ARG A 32 -7.01 -3.80 2.90
C ARG A 32 -5.62 -4.35 3.23
N GLU A 33 -5.27 -5.50 2.68
CA GLU A 33 -3.95 -6.13 2.90
C GLU A 33 -2.81 -5.33 2.28
N VAL A 34 -2.98 -4.77 1.07
CA VAL A 34 -1.98 -3.86 0.47
C VAL A 34 -1.78 -2.63 1.34
N ARG A 35 -2.85 -2.02 1.84
CA ARG A 35 -2.74 -0.87 2.77
C ARG A 35 -2.03 -1.25 4.06
N ARG A 36 -2.29 -2.44 4.60
CA ARG A 36 -1.61 -2.97 5.78
C ARG A 36 -0.12 -3.15 5.51
N PHE A 37 0.22 -3.84 4.41
CA PHE A 37 1.61 -4.06 3.99
C PHE A 37 2.37 -2.73 3.83
N VAL A 38 1.79 -1.74 3.15
CA VAL A 38 2.41 -0.42 2.99
C VAL A 38 2.66 0.24 4.35
N ARG A 39 1.68 0.21 5.27
CA ARG A 39 1.85 0.78 6.62
C ARG A 39 2.94 0.06 7.42
N GLU A 40 2.98 -1.26 7.35
CA GLU A 40 3.99 -2.08 8.01
C GLU A 40 5.37 -1.79 7.44
N ALA A 41 5.52 -1.77 6.11
CA ALA A 41 6.76 -1.41 5.44
C ALA A 41 7.27 -0.03 5.88
N VAL A 42 6.40 0.99 5.89
CA VAL A 42 6.75 2.33 6.38
C VAL A 42 7.18 2.31 7.86
N ARG A 43 6.50 1.54 8.70
CA ARG A 43 6.83 1.43 10.13
C ARG A 43 8.16 0.72 10.38
N HIS A 44 8.46 -0.32 9.60
CA HIS A 44 9.68 -1.11 9.75
C HIS A 44 10.91 -0.45 9.11
N HIS A 45 10.72 0.36 8.06
CA HIS A 45 11.79 1.07 7.36
C HIS A 45 11.86 2.55 7.73
N LYS A 46 11.67 2.88 9.02
CA LYS A 46 11.62 4.24 9.62
C LYS A 46 12.88 5.14 9.45
N GLN A 47 13.69 4.94 8.41
CA GLN A 47 14.80 5.80 8.02
C GLN A 47 14.88 6.04 6.50
N MET A 48 13.74 6.21 5.83
CA MET A 48 13.68 7.16 4.73
C MET A 48 12.52 8.09 5.00
N ASP A 49 12.82 9.38 4.94
CA ASP A 49 12.01 10.49 5.41
C ASP A 49 10.78 10.66 4.50
N ILE A 50 9.81 9.74 4.64
CA ILE A 50 8.51 9.79 3.96
C ILE A 50 7.80 11.09 4.30
N GLU A 51 8.03 11.62 5.51
CA GLU A 51 7.52 12.92 5.92
C GLU A 51 8.23 14.07 5.20
N GLU A 52 9.53 14.01 4.93
CA GLU A 52 10.24 14.98 4.07
C GLU A 52 9.84 14.85 2.61
N VAL A 53 9.70 13.65 2.06
CA VAL A 53 9.19 13.45 0.69
C VAL A 53 7.77 14.01 0.59
N ALA A 54 6.90 13.70 1.56
CA ALA A 54 5.55 14.26 1.61
C ALA A 54 5.57 15.79 1.77
N ARG A 55 6.45 16.35 2.61
CA ARG A 55 6.62 17.81 2.78
C ARG A 55 7.16 18.48 1.52
N ARG A 56 8.06 17.83 0.77
CA ARG A 56 8.59 18.34 -0.52
C ARG A 56 7.51 18.35 -1.60
N GLU A 57 6.71 17.28 -1.68
CA GLU A 57 5.63 17.17 -2.66
C GLU A 57 4.44 18.09 -2.32
N ALA A 58 4.17 18.39 -1.04
CA ALA A 58 3.11 19.32 -0.64
C ALA A 58 3.46 20.81 -0.88
N ARG A 59 4.73 21.13 -1.17
CA ARG A 59 5.22 22.49 -1.47
C ARG A 59 5.36 22.76 -2.98
N LYS A 60 5.07 21.76 -3.82
CA LYS A 60 5.05 21.84 -5.27
C LYS A 60 3.63 22.12 -5.77
#